data_AF-A0A4W3JBM8-F1
#
_entry.id   AF-A0A4W3JBM8-F1
#
_cell.length_a   1.000
_cell.length_b   1.000
_cell.length_c   1.000
_cell.angle_alpha   90.00
_cell.angle_beta   90.00
_cell.angle_gamma   90.00
#
_symmetry.space_group_name_H-M   'P 1'
#
loop_
_entity.id
_entity.type
_entity.pdbx_description
1 polymer ?
#
loop_
_entity_poly.entity_id
_entity_poly.type
_entity_poly.pdbx_seq_one_letter_code
_entity_poly.pdbx_strand_id
1 'polypeptide(L)'
;RSLKKIVGVYMDALRNSGSEGSGQISLEFYQKKKSRWPFSDECIPWEVWTFKVNVVNLANEQERQICREKVGEKLGEKIINIVEVMNRHDYLPKMPTQSEVDNVFDTGLKDVQPYLYKITFQITDSLGTSVSTTMRRLIKDTLAL
;
A
#
# COMPACT_ATOMS: atom_id res chain seq x y z
N ARG A 1 6.57 -7.57 -10.02
CA ARG A 1 5.70 -8.76 -9.79
C ARG A 1 4.93 -8.68 -8.45
N SER A 2 5.49 -8.10 -7.38
CA SER A 2 4.84 -8.00 -6.07
C SER A 2 3.54 -7.16 -6.07
N LEU A 3 3.55 -5.96 -6.67
CA LEU A 3 2.39 -5.05 -6.68
C LEU A 3 1.11 -5.69 -7.25
N LYS A 4 1.20 -6.29 -8.45
CA LYS A 4 0.05 -6.94 -9.12
C LYS A 4 -0.55 -8.05 -8.25
N LYS A 5 0.29 -8.82 -7.55
CA LYS A 5 -0.18 -9.88 -6.64
C LYS A 5 -0.96 -9.28 -5.47
N ILE A 6 -0.41 -8.26 -4.81
CA ILE A 6 -1.06 -7.63 -3.65
C ILE A 6 -2.36 -6.93 -4.05
N VAL A 7 -2.37 -6.20 -5.17
CA VAL A 7 -3.59 -5.58 -5.71
C VAL A 7 -4.64 -6.64 -6.07
N GLY A 8 -4.23 -7.78 -6.64
CA GLY A 8 -5.13 -8.91 -6.89
C GLY A 8 -5.80 -9.42 -5.61
N VAL A 9 -4.99 -9.69 -4.57
CA VAL A 9 -5.50 -10.14 -3.27
C VAL A 9 -6.46 -9.11 -2.64
N TYR A 10 -6.12 -7.81 -2.72
CA TYR A 10 -6.99 -6.74 -2.25
C TYR A 10 -8.33 -6.72 -3.01
N MET A 11 -8.30 -6.81 -4.34
CA MET A 11 -9.51 -6.82 -5.17
C MET A 11 -10.39 -8.05 -4.90
N ASP A 12 -9.78 -9.22 -4.68
CA ASP A 12 -10.52 -10.44 -4.32
C ASP A 12 -11.17 -10.29 -2.94
N ALA A 13 -10.45 -9.72 -1.95
CA ALA A 13 -11.02 -9.44 -0.63
C ALA A 13 -12.18 -8.45 -0.70
N LEU A 14 -12.04 -7.38 -1.50
CA LEU A 14 -13.05 -6.34 -1.68
C LEU A 14 -14.33 -6.87 -2.35
N ARG A 15 -14.21 -7.83 -3.26
CA ARG A 15 -15.36 -8.47 -3.92
C ARG A 15 -16.07 -9.49 -3.02
N ASN A 16 -15.31 -10.15 -2.15
CA ASN A 16 -15.81 -11.24 -1.32
C ASN A 16 -16.25 -10.80 0.10
N SER A 17 -16.10 -9.51 0.45
CA SER A 17 -16.43 -9.02 1.79
C SER A 17 -17.93 -8.97 2.10
N GLY A 18 -18.80 -9.03 1.09
CA GLY A 18 -20.25 -8.86 1.29
C GLY A 18 -20.65 -7.45 1.75
N SER A 19 -19.71 -6.51 1.81
CA SER A 19 -19.92 -5.10 2.15
C SER A 19 -20.28 -4.26 0.91
N GLU A 20 -20.49 -2.95 1.08
CA GLU A 20 -20.82 -2.00 -0.01
C GLU A 20 -19.69 -1.82 -1.06
N GLY A 21 -18.71 -2.72 -1.13
CA GLY A 21 -17.62 -2.67 -2.11
C GLY A 21 -16.60 -1.58 -1.84
N SER A 22 -16.49 -1.12 -0.59
CA SER A 22 -15.58 -0.04 -0.19
C SER A 22 -14.39 -0.55 0.63
N GLY A 23 -13.21 0.00 0.35
CA GLY A 23 -12.00 -0.31 1.11
C GLY A 23 -10.87 0.66 0.79
N GLN A 24 -9.68 0.37 1.33
CA GLN A 24 -8.48 1.16 1.05
C GLN A 24 -7.23 0.30 0.97
N ILE A 25 -6.26 0.75 0.18
CA ILE A 25 -4.93 0.17 0.07
C ILE A 25 -3.90 1.28 0.35
N SER A 26 -2.91 0.97 1.17
CA SER A 26 -1.89 1.91 1.63
C SER A 26 -0.49 1.43 1.25
N LEU A 27 0.31 2.33 0.71
CA LEU A 27 1.75 2.18 0.50
C LEU A 27 2.46 3.04 1.55
N GLU A 28 3.19 2.39 2.45
CA GLU A 28 3.97 3.07 3.49
C GLU A 28 5.46 2.89 3.21
N PHE A 29 6.19 4.00 3.10
CA PHE A 29 7.64 4.03 3.06
C PHE A 29 8.20 4.22 4.47
N TYR A 30 9.26 3.50 4.80
CA TYR A 30 9.85 3.49 6.14
C TYR A 30 11.39 3.43 6.12
N GLN A 31 12.01 3.76 7.25
CA GLN A 31 13.42 3.48 7.52
C GLN A 31 13.52 2.46 8.65
N LYS A 32 14.50 1.56 8.59
CA LYS A 32 14.84 0.69 9.72
C LYS A 32 15.75 1.45 10.66
N LYS A 33 15.31 1.63 11.90
CA LYS A 33 16.17 2.12 12.98
C LYS A 33 16.71 0.90 13.72
N LYS A 34 18.02 0.68 13.58
CA LYS A 34 18.73 -0.34 14.37
C LYS A 34 18.65 0.05 15.83
N SER A 35 18.00 -0.79 16.62
CA SER A 35 17.85 -0.52 18.05
C SER A 35 19.07 -1.06 18.80
N ARG A 36 19.37 -0.47 19.96
CA ARG A 36 20.37 -1.07 20.86
C ARG A 36 19.70 -2.22 21.62
N TRP A 37 20.41 -3.34 21.75
CA TRP A 37 19.96 -4.47 22.54
C TRP A 37 19.48 -3.99 23.94
N PRO A 38 18.30 -4.42 24.43
CA PRO A 38 17.52 -5.59 24.01
C PRO A 38 16.32 -5.32 23.08
N PHE A 39 16.24 -4.15 22.43
CA PHE A 39 15.07 -3.79 21.62
C PHE A 39 15.14 -4.32 20.19
N SER A 40 13.97 -4.64 19.60
CA SER A 40 13.86 -4.99 18.18
C SER A 40 14.10 -3.77 17.29
N ASP A 41 14.61 -4.00 16.09
CA ASP A 41 14.68 -2.98 15.06
C ASP A 41 13.28 -2.40 14.77
N GLU A 42 13.19 -1.08 14.65
CA GLU A 42 11.94 -0.37 14.42
C GLU A 42 11.80 0.00 12.94
N CYS A 43 10.61 -0.18 12.38
CA CYS A 43 10.25 0.38 11.08
C CYS A 43 9.56 1.72 11.29
N ILE A 44 10.26 2.82 11.03
CA ILE A 44 9.75 4.17 11.23
C ILE A 44 9.19 4.70 9.91
N PRO A 45 7.87 4.87 9.78
CA PRO A 45 7.28 5.42 8.55
C PRO A 45 7.69 6.87 8.38
N TRP A 46 8.01 7.25 7.15
CA TRP A 46 8.28 8.65 6.79
C TRP A 46 7.32 9.17 5.72
N GLU A 47 6.61 8.29 5.00
CA GLU A 47 5.59 8.68 4.03
C GLU A 47 4.53 7.57 3.89
N VAL A 48 3.26 7.95 3.78
CA VAL A 48 2.13 7.01 3.61
C VAL A 48 1.18 7.52 2.53
N TRP A 49 0.99 6.73 1.48
CA TRP A 49 0.01 6.96 0.43
C TRP A 49 -1.17 6.02 0.61
N THR A 50 -2.37 6.56 0.85
CA THR A 50 -3.59 5.75 1.02
C THR A 50 -4.59 6.03 -0.10
N PHE A 51 -4.96 4.97 -0.81
CA PHE A 51 -5.94 5.01 -1.88
C PHE A 51 -7.23 4.36 -1.40
N LYS A 52 -8.31 5.16 -1.34
CA LYS A 52 -9.65 4.67 -1.03
C LYS A 52 -10.36 4.29 -2.32
N VAL A 53 -10.94 3.10 -2.36
CA VAL A 53 -11.63 2.55 -3.52
C VAL A 53 -13.07 2.23 -3.12
N ASN A 54 -14.00 2.62 -3.98
CA ASN A 54 -15.39 2.24 -3.90
C ASN A 54 -15.79 1.54 -5.21
N VAL A 55 -16.28 0.30 -5.10
CA VAL A 55 -16.74 -0.50 -6.24
C VAL A 55 -18.21 -0.19 -6.47
N VAL A 56 -18.52 0.27 -7.68
CA VAL A 56 -19.88 0.55 -8.11
C VAL A 56 -20.39 -0.56 -9.02
N ASN A 57 -21.66 -0.92 -8.86
CA ASN A 57 -22.37 -1.80 -9.77
C ASN A 57 -23.02 -0.95 -10.87
N LEU A 58 -22.87 -1.37 -12.12
CA LEU A 58 -23.42 -0.69 -13.29
C LEU A 58 -24.50 -1.56 -13.90
N ALA A 59 -25.62 -0.96 -14.32
CA ALA A 59 -26.80 -1.71 -14.75
C ALA A 59 -26.68 -2.24 -16.19
N ASN A 60 -25.87 -1.60 -17.03
CA ASN A 60 -25.77 -1.92 -18.46
C ASN A 60 -24.42 -1.49 -19.08
N GLU A 61 -24.19 -1.90 -20.33
CA GLU A 61 -22.94 -1.61 -21.05
C GLU A 61 -22.78 -0.12 -21.36
N GLN A 62 -23.87 0.61 -21.58
CA GLN A 62 -23.81 2.06 -21.85
C GLN A 62 -23.26 2.81 -20.62
N GLU A 63 -23.76 2.52 -19.43
CA GLU A 63 -23.23 3.04 -18.17
C GLU A 63 -21.77 2.64 -17.96
N ARG A 64 -21.39 1.42 -18.34
CA ARG A 64 -20.00 0.95 -18.30
C ARG A 64 -19.06 1.78 -19.17
N GLN A 65 -19.47 2.13 -20.39
CA GLN A 65 -18.66 3.00 -21.26
C GLN A 65 -18.50 4.41 -20.68
N ILE A 66 -19.59 5.01 -20.20
CA ILE A 66 -19.55 6.33 -19.56
C ILE A 66 -18.67 6.29 -18.30
N CYS A 67 -18.79 5.25 -17.48
CA CYS A 67 -17.98 5.06 -16.28
C CYS A 67 -16.50 4.93 -16.63
N ARG A 68 -16.14 4.19 -17.68
CA ARG A 68 -14.76 4.04 -18.15
C ARG A 68 -14.11 5.37 -18.51
N GLU A 69 -14.81 6.24 -19.22
CA GLU A 69 -14.32 7.58 -19.58
C GLU A 69 -14.13 8.45 -18.33
N LYS A 70 -15.15 8.53 -17.47
CA LYS A 70 -15.09 9.30 -16.22
C LYS A 70 -13.98 8.83 -15.28
N VAL A 71 -13.80 7.51 -15.13
CA VAL A 71 -12.70 6.95 -14.32
C VAL A 71 -11.35 7.30 -14.93
N GLY A 72 -11.22 7.30 -16.25
CA GLY A 72 -10.00 7.75 -16.93
C GLY A 72 -9.65 9.20 -16.60
N GLU A 73 -10.62 10.11 -16.69
CA GLU A 73 -10.45 11.52 -16.31
C GLU A 73 -10.05 11.67 -14.83
N LYS A 74 -10.75 10.97 -13.93
CA LYS A 74 -10.45 10.99 -12.49
C LYS A 74 -9.07 10.43 -12.16
N LEU A 75 -8.63 9.38 -12.84
CA LEU A 75 -7.26 8.88 -12.68
C LEU A 75 -6.24 9.93 -13.14
N GLY A 76 -6.50 10.64 -14.24
CA GLY A 76 -5.68 11.77 -14.69
C GLY A 76 -5.53 12.84 -13.61
N GLU A 77 -6.64 13.29 -13.03
CA GLU A 77 -6.64 14.24 -11.90
C GLU A 77 -5.81 13.71 -10.70
N LYS A 78 -5.91 12.41 -10.38
CA LYS A 78 -5.14 11.81 -9.27
C LYS A 78 -3.65 11.75 -9.54
N ILE A 79 -3.23 11.46 -10.78
CA ILE A 79 -1.80 11.48 -11.14
C ILE A 79 -1.23 12.90 -11.00
N ILE A 80 -1.96 13.91 -11.49
CA ILE A 80 -1.55 15.32 -11.33
C ILE A 80 -1.40 15.65 -9.85
N ASN A 81 -2.38 15.28 -9.01
CA ASN A 81 -2.32 15.52 -7.57
C ASN A 81 -1.12 14.84 -6.89
N ILE A 82 -0.78 13.61 -7.27
CA ILE A 82 0.41 12.91 -6.76
C ILE A 82 1.67 13.71 -7.11
N VAL A 83 1.81 14.15 -8.36
CA VAL A 83 2.97 14.94 -8.81
C VAL A 83 3.08 16.26 -8.06
N GLU A 84 1.95 16.96 -7.84
CA GLU A 84 1.92 18.21 -7.09
C GLU A 84 2.33 18.03 -5.62
N VAL A 85 1.90 16.94 -4.98
CA VAL A 85 2.27 16.63 -3.59
C VAL A 85 3.73 16.21 -3.51
N MET A 86 4.21 15.38 -4.43
CA MET A 86 5.62 14.98 -4.50
C MET A 86 6.58 16.15 -4.73
N ASN A 87 6.12 17.22 -5.40
CA ASN A 87 6.94 18.40 -5.67
C ASN A 87 7.06 19.35 -4.46
N ARG A 88 6.45 19.01 -3.32
CA ARG A 88 6.63 19.74 -2.06
C ARG A 88 8.00 19.39 -1.48
N HIS A 89 8.60 20.34 -0.77
CA HIS A 89 9.86 20.12 -0.05
C HIS A 89 9.63 19.33 1.24
N ASP A 90 9.07 18.12 1.11
CA ASP A 90 8.83 17.20 2.21
C ASP A 90 10.10 16.40 2.53
N TYR A 91 10.10 15.76 3.71
CA TYR A 91 11.23 14.99 4.19
C TYR A 91 11.59 13.83 3.25
N LEU A 92 12.88 13.67 2.97
CA LEU A 92 13.45 12.47 2.38
C LEU A 92 14.50 11.88 3.33
N PRO A 93 14.62 10.54 3.42
CA PRO A 93 15.72 9.90 4.11
C PRO A 93 17.07 10.42 3.63
N LYS A 94 17.99 10.66 4.57
CA LYS A 94 19.38 10.96 4.22
C LYS A 94 19.98 9.79 3.45
N MET A 95 20.86 10.09 2.48
CA MET A 95 21.58 9.06 1.76
C MET A 95 22.43 8.23 2.74
N PRO A 96 22.25 6.90 2.77
CA PRO A 96 22.94 6.03 3.72
C PRO A 96 24.38 5.77 3.30
N THR A 97 25.19 5.34 4.26
CA THR A 97 26.47 4.69 3.97
C THR A 97 26.27 3.26 3.45
N GLN A 98 27.32 2.64 2.93
CA GLN A 98 27.25 1.26 2.43
C GLN A 98 26.76 0.26 3.49
N SER A 99 27.10 0.45 4.77
CA SER A 99 26.68 -0.42 5.88
C SER A 99 25.23 -0.18 6.33
N GLU A 100 24.59 0.88 5.86
CA GLU A 100 23.26 1.32 6.24
C GLU A 100 22.27 1.29 5.07
N VAL A 101 22.71 0.91 3.87
CA VAL A 101 21.89 0.93 2.65
C VAL A 101 20.60 0.12 2.81
N ASP A 102 20.68 -1.04 3.47
CA ASP A 102 19.54 -1.93 3.73
C ASP A 102 18.56 -1.41 4.79
N ASN A 103 18.89 -0.28 5.44
CA ASN A 103 18.01 0.42 6.38
C ASN A 103 17.13 1.45 5.69
N VAL A 104 17.41 1.81 4.43
CA VAL A 104 16.71 2.85 3.68
C VAL A 104 16.12 2.29 2.38
N PHE A 105 16.83 1.40 1.71
CA PHE A 105 16.46 0.86 0.41
C PHE A 105 16.25 -0.66 0.43
N ASP A 106 15.41 -1.15 -0.47
CA ASP A 106 15.34 -2.57 -0.82
C ASP A 106 16.41 -2.90 -1.86
N THR A 107 17.43 -3.64 -1.42
CA THR A 107 18.59 -4.08 -2.22
C THR A 107 18.39 -5.46 -2.86
N GLY A 108 17.22 -6.09 -2.68
CA GLY A 108 16.93 -7.43 -3.19
C GLY A 108 16.52 -7.48 -4.66
N LEU A 109 16.31 -6.32 -5.30
CA LEU A 109 15.85 -6.21 -6.68
C LEU A 109 17.03 -5.96 -7.62
N LYS A 110 17.06 -6.68 -8.75
CA LYS A 110 18.18 -6.64 -9.70
C LYS A 110 18.30 -5.31 -10.46
N ASP A 111 17.16 -4.72 -10.83
CA ASP A 111 17.11 -3.65 -11.84
C ASP A 111 16.78 -2.27 -11.25
N VAL A 112 16.28 -2.23 -10.01
CA VAL A 112 15.82 -1.00 -9.33
C VAL A 112 16.08 -1.10 -7.85
N GLN A 113 16.21 0.04 -7.17
CA GLN A 113 16.46 0.09 -5.72
C GLN A 113 15.46 1.05 -5.06
N PRO A 114 14.21 0.61 -4.80
CA PRO A 114 13.21 1.46 -4.18
C PRO A 114 13.54 1.71 -2.71
N TYR A 115 12.99 2.79 -2.13
CA TYR A 115 12.93 2.90 -0.68
C TYR A 115 12.22 1.69 -0.07
N LEU A 116 12.57 1.33 1.15
CA LEU A 116 11.85 0.30 1.89
C LEU A 116 10.38 0.68 2.01
N TYR A 117 9.51 -0.25 1.63
CA TYR A 117 8.07 -0.04 1.63
C TYR A 117 7.32 -1.27 2.11
N LYS A 118 6.10 -1.05 2.61
CA LYS A 118 5.12 -2.10 2.86
C LYS A 118 3.76 -1.69 2.28
N ILE A 119 2.99 -2.68 1.86
CA ILE A 119 1.64 -2.45 1.35
C ILE A 119 0.65 -3.17 2.25
N THR A 120 -0.35 -2.44 2.72
CA THR A 120 -1.43 -2.94 3.55
C THR A 120 -2.76 -2.57 2.92
N PHE A 121 -3.83 -3.30 3.25
CA PHE A 121 -5.17 -2.94 2.83
C PHE A 121 -6.18 -3.21 3.95
N GLN A 122 -7.31 -2.52 3.87
CA GLN A 122 -8.44 -2.67 4.78
C GLN A 122 -9.72 -2.67 3.95
N ILE A 123 -10.67 -3.53 4.31
CA ILE A 123 -12.02 -3.51 3.74
C ILE A 123 -12.94 -2.85 4.76
N THR A 124 -13.74 -1.87 4.32
CA THR A 124 -14.67 -1.18 5.20
C THR A 124 -15.94 -2.03 5.30
N ASP A 125 -16.22 -2.56 6.49
CA ASP A 125 -17.54 -3.09 6.82
C ASP A 125 -18.44 -1.99 7.37
N SER A 126 -19.73 -2.05 7.04
CA SER A 126 -20.76 -1.10 7.48
C SER A 126 -21.07 -1.16 9.00
N LEU A 127 -20.47 -2.10 9.73
CA LEU A 127 -20.39 -2.08 11.18
C LEU A 127 -19.02 -1.55 11.60
N GLY A 128 -18.99 -0.43 12.32
CA GLY A 128 -17.82 0.34 12.76
C GLY A 128 -16.81 -0.36 13.69
N THR A 129 -16.54 -1.64 13.50
CA THR A 129 -15.38 -2.34 14.03
C THR A 129 -14.33 -2.45 12.94
N SER A 130 -13.37 -1.52 12.95
CA SER A 130 -12.15 -1.61 12.15
C SER A 130 -11.36 -2.84 12.59
N VAL A 131 -11.67 -3.99 11.99
CA VAL A 131 -10.79 -5.15 12.06
C VAL A 131 -9.66 -4.86 11.11
N SER A 132 -8.58 -4.27 11.62
CA SER A 132 -7.30 -4.27 10.93
C SER A 132 -6.92 -5.75 10.73
N THR A 133 -7.32 -6.33 9.60
CA THR A 133 -6.83 -7.64 9.16
C THR A 133 -5.38 -7.44 8.73
N THR A 134 -4.52 -7.16 9.72
CA THR A 134 -3.10 -7.43 9.60
C THR A 134 -3.05 -8.90 9.17
N MET A 135 -2.44 -9.19 8.02
CA MET A 135 -2.09 -10.57 7.66
C MET A 135 -1.12 -11.11 8.71
N ARG A 136 -1.66 -11.53 9.87
CA ARG A 136 -0.95 -12.21 10.95
C ARG A 136 -0.77 -13.71 10.67
N ARG A 137 -1.00 -14.15 9.43
CA ARG A 137 -1.07 -15.58 9.11
C ARG A 137 -0.34 -15.99 7.84
N LEU A 138 0.91 -15.54 7.67
CA LEU A 138 1.87 -16.19 6.76
C LEU A 138 3.30 -16.34 7.34
N ILE A 139 3.53 -16.08 8.63
CA ILE A 139 4.85 -16.34 9.29
C ILE A 139 4.67 -17.03 10.64
N LYS A 140 3.74 -18.00 10.76
CA LYS A 140 3.58 -18.78 12.01
C LYS A 140 3.93 -20.27 11.89
N ASP A 141 4.32 -20.76 10.71
CA ASP A 141 4.59 -22.19 10.51
C ASP A 141 6.05 -22.51 10.14
N THR A 142 7.02 -21.74 10.64
CA THR A 142 8.46 -22.11 10.50
C THR A 142 9.27 -21.91 11.80
N LEU A 143 8.61 -21.88 12.96
CA LEU A 143 9.26 -22.03 14.26
C LEU A 143 8.50 -23.05 15.13
N ALA A 144 8.25 -24.21 14.53
CA ALA A 144 8.05 -25.45 15.25
C ALA A 144 9.11 -26.45 14.76
N LEU A 145 10.35 -26.24 15.21
CA LEU A 145 11.34 -27.22 15.65
C LEU A 145 12.64 -26.49 16.02
#